data_AF-A0A4Q4SZX9-F1
#
_entry.id   AF-A0A4Q4SZX9-F1
#
_cell.length_a   1.000
_cell.length_b   1.000
_cell.length_c   1.000
_cell.angle_alpha   90.00
_cell.angle_beta   90.00
_cell.angle_gamma   90.00
#
_symmetry.space_group_name_H-M   'P 1'
#
loop_
_entity.id
_entity.type
_entity.pdbx_description
1 polymer ?
#
loop_
_entity_poly.entity_id
_entity_poly.type
_entity_poly.pdbx_seq_one_letter_code
_entity_poly.pdbx_strand_id
1 'polypeptide(L)'
;MLQNTLASVFSAGLLVAAAASPLAGRASSATPPLPVSTPLLEEIQALQQALLLAPSQADRQAILLPNPPDASNYTFTFVNNTVLPPTGGTIALATVDNFPALIGTKVASAVGWVNPCGLNTPHLHPRANELLTVVQGELIGGLILEANPGGAGNLNGMNPTGPIPQVNATLSNFRSFLFPQGEVHFQFNPTCEPASFTAAFDNSDPGRTQIARNFFSAFPDDVIIAAAGGDLELLDATRIDQLRDKIPAAFAELIDSCAKKCGLPTGS
;
A
#
# COMPACT_ATOMS: atom_id res chain seq x y z
N MET A 1 29.99 14.92 87.51
CA MET A 1 29.86 13.44 87.45
C MET A 1 28.44 13.08 87.90
N LEU A 2 27.88 12.00 87.36
CA LEU A 2 26.46 11.54 87.43
C LEU A 2 25.49 12.30 86.50
N GLN A 3 24.49 11.73 85.82
CA GLN A 3 24.07 10.35 85.47
C GLN A 3 22.96 10.45 84.39
N ASN A 4 22.73 9.37 83.64
CA ASN A 4 21.69 9.13 82.63
C ASN A 4 20.24 9.48 83.04
N THR A 5 19.34 9.74 82.07
CA THR A 5 18.14 8.89 81.78
C THR A 5 17.34 9.32 80.52
N LEU A 6 16.67 8.32 79.94
CA LEU A 6 15.89 8.27 78.69
C LEU A 6 14.55 9.04 78.72
N ALA A 7 14.01 9.38 77.54
CA ALA A 7 12.58 9.23 77.23
C ALA A 7 12.28 9.31 75.72
N SER A 8 11.53 8.31 75.23
CA SER A 8 10.89 8.23 73.91
C SER A 8 9.66 9.13 73.82
N VAL A 9 9.33 9.63 72.62
CA VAL A 9 7.98 10.15 72.31
C VAL A 9 7.55 9.66 70.92
N PHE A 10 6.42 8.94 70.92
CA PHE A 10 5.61 8.54 69.77
C PHE A 10 5.04 9.76 69.04
N SER A 11 4.91 9.70 67.72
CA SER A 11 4.02 10.59 66.97
C SER A 11 3.15 9.78 66.02
N ALA A 12 1.85 10.07 66.09
CA ALA A 12 0.75 9.44 65.39
C ALA A 12 0.23 10.34 64.26
N GLY A 13 -0.44 9.73 63.27
CA GLY A 13 -1.27 10.38 62.24
C GLY A 13 -0.46 10.88 61.04
N LEU A 14 -0.92 10.80 59.79
CA LEU A 14 -2.29 10.95 59.30
C LEU A 14 -2.40 10.26 57.92
N LEU A 15 -3.42 9.43 57.72
CA LEU A 15 -3.87 9.00 56.39
C LEU A 15 -4.57 10.19 55.72
N VAL A 16 -4.13 10.56 54.51
CA VAL A 16 -4.88 11.47 53.64
C VAL A 16 -5.53 10.64 52.55
N ALA A 17 -6.87 10.62 52.57
CA ALA A 17 -7.70 10.03 51.54
C ALA A 17 -7.61 10.85 50.24
N ALA A 18 -7.33 10.20 49.11
CA ALA A 18 -7.43 10.80 47.80
C ALA A 18 -8.91 10.88 47.39
N ALA A 19 -9.47 12.08 47.34
CA ALA A 19 -10.79 12.33 46.77
C ALA A 19 -10.68 12.32 45.23
N ALA A 20 -11.18 11.25 44.61
CA ALA A 20 -11.39 11.20 43.17
C ALA A 20 -12.58 12.11 42.81
N SER A 21 -12.33 13.14 41.99
CA SER A 21 -13.40 13.94 41.37
C SER A 21 -13.95 13.19 40.15
N PRO A 22 -15.27 13.21 39.88
CA PRO A 22 -15.83 12.54 38.72
C PRO A 22 -15.55 13.37 37.46
N LEU A 23 -14.92 12.75 36.46
CA LEU A 23 -14.84 13.26 35.10
C LEU A 23 -16.26 13.28 34.50
N ALA A 24 -16.91 14.44 34.57
CA ALA A 24 -18.14 14.70 33.82
C ALA A 24 -17.81 14.68 32.31
N GLY A 25 -18.55 13.87 31.57
CA GLY A 25 -18.35 13.61 30.15
C GLY A 25 -18.39 14.87 29.30
N ARG A 26 -17.28 15.14 28.61
CA ARG A 26 -17.24 16.09 27.50
C ARG A 26 -17.85 15.40 26.29
N ALA A 27 -19.11 15.72 26.00
CA ALA A 27 -19.73 15.33 24.74
C ALA A 27 -18.85 15.83 23.59
N SER A 28 -18.28 14.89 22.83
CA SER A 28 -17.58 15.19 21.58
C SER A 28 -18.63 15.62 20.58
N SER A 29 -18.76 16.93 20.37
CA SER A 29 -19.42 17.45 19.17
C SER A 29 -18.52 17.14 17.99
N ALA A 30 -18.65 15.93 17.44
CA ALA A 30 -18.04 15.59 16.17
C ALA A 30 -18.69 16.49 15.12
N THR A 31 -17.98 17.57 14.75
CA THR A 31 -18.25 18.30 13.52
C THR A 31 -18.20 17.29 12.38
N PRO A 32 -19.24 17.20 11.54
CA PRO A 32 -19.18 16.36 10.36
C PRO A 32 -17.96 16.75 9.53
N PRO A 33 -17.24 15.79 8.92
CA PRO A 33 -16.14 16.11 8.02
C PRO A 33 -16.66 17.09 6.97
N LEU A 34 -15.94 18.19 6.77
CA LEU A 34 -16.22 19.08 5.66
C LEU A 34 -16.24 18.24 4.38
N PRO A 35 -17.19 18.47 3.46
CA PRO A 35 -17.20 17.77 2.18
C PRO A 35 -15.86 18.06 1.50
N VAL A 36 -15.07 17.02 1.27
CA VAL A 36 -13.86 17.10 0.47
C VAL A 36 -14.34 17.44 -0.95
N SER A 37 -14.28 18.71 -1.34
CA SER A 37 -14.49 19.10 -2.72
C SER A 37 -13.32 18.50 -3.50
N THR A 38 -13.59 17.42 -4.24
CA THR A 38 -12.64 16.95 -5.24
C THR A 38 -12.47 18.09 -6.24
N PRO A 39 -11.25 18.64 -6.40
CA PRO A 39 -11.03 19.71 -7.36
C PRO A 39 -11.46 19.23 -8.75
N LEU A 40 -12.08 20.12 -9.52
CA LEU A 40 -12.45 19.80 -10.90
C LEU A 40 -11.16 19.48 -11.68
N LEU A 41 -11.22 18.54 -12.63
CA LEU A 41 -10.04 18.12 -13.42
C LEU A 41 -9.25 19.31 -14.01
N GLU A 42 -9.96 20.35 -14.44
CA GLU A 42 -9.38 21.58 -14.97
C GLU A 42 -8.57 22.36 -13.92
N GLU A 43 -9.03 22.38 -12.66
CA GLU A 43 -8.32 23.02 -11.54
C GLU A 43 -7.02 22.28 -11.22
N ILE A 44 -7.06 20.93 -11.24
CA ILE A 44 -5.87 20.10 -11.07
C ILE A 44 -4.85 20.40 -12.17
N GLN A 45 -5.28 20.41 -13.43
CA GLN A 45 -4.40 20.68 -14.56
C GLN A 45 -3.76 22.07 -14.51
N ALA A 46 -4.55 23.10 -14.16
CA ALA A 46 -4.04 24.47 -14.00
C ALA A 46 -2.99 24.53 -12.87
N LEU A 47 -3.25 23.86 -11.75
CA LEU A 47 -2.32 23.79 -10.62
C LEU A 47 -1.03 23.06 -11.00
N GLN A 48 -1.13 21.93 -11.71
CA GLN A 48 0.03 21.18 -12.21
C GLN A 48 0.90 22.04 -13.15
N GLN A 49 0.29 22.76 -14.09
CA GLN A 49 1.02 23.67 -14.99
C GLN A 49 1.74 24.78 -14.23
N ALA A 50 1.06 25.44 -13.29
CA ALA A 50 1.66 26.49 -12.47
C ALA A 50 2.87 25.95 -11.67
N LEU A 51 2.75 24.74 -11.10
CA LEU A 51 3.82 24.12 -10.32
C LEU A 51 5.00 23.62 -11.15
N LEU A 52 4.80 23.27 -12.42
CA LEU A 52 5.88 22.94 -13.34
C LEU A 52 6.67 24.18 -13.76
N LEU A 53 6.01 25.34 -13.86
CA LEU A 53 6.62 26.60 -14.27
C LEU A 53 7.26 27.38 -13.10
N ALA A 54 6.93 27.03 -11.85
CA ALA A 54 7.44 27.69 -10.65
C ALA A 54 8.95 27.40 -10.43
N PRO A 55 9.83 28.42 -10.52
CA PRO A 55 11.28 28.20 -10.52
C PRO A 55 11.87 27.94 -9.12
N SER A 56 11.20 28.39 -8.06
CA SER A 56 11.67 28.21 -6.68
C SER A 56 10.62 27.56 -5.78
N GLN A 57 11.07 27.01 -4.65
CA GLN A 57 10.14 26.51 -3.63
C GLN A 57 9.26 27.61 -3.04
N ALA A 58 9.74 28.86 -2.99
CA ALA A 58 8.93 29.99 -2.54
C ALA A 58 7.75 30.26 -3.51
N ASP A 59 7.99 30.18 -4.83
CA ASP A 59 6.93 30.34 -5.83
C ASP A 59 5.91 29.18 -5.75
N ARG A 60 6.39 27.96 -5.55
CA ARG A 60 5.53 26.78 -5.35
C ARG A 60 4.66 26.93 -4.09
N GLN A 61 5.25 27.42 -2.99
CA GLN A 61 4.53 27.72 -1.76
C GLN A 61 3.50 28.83 -1.95
N ALA A 62 3.82 29.89 -2.70
CA ALA A 62 2.87 30.96 -3.00
C ALA A 62 1.66 30.45 -3.81
N ILE A 63 1.88 29.48 -4.71
CA ILE A 63 0.81 28.82 -5.47
C ILE A 63 -0.03 27.90 -4.58
N LEU A 64 0.62 27.07 -3.76
CA LEU A 64 -0.06 26.02 -2.98
C LEU A 64 -0.67 26.55 -1.68
N LEU A 65 -0.11 27.60 -1.08
CA LEU A 65 -0.49 28.13 0.23
C LEU A 65 -0.88 29.62 0.12
N PRO A 66 -1.87 29.98 -0.72
CA PRO A 66 -2.20 31.39 -0.98
C PRO A 66 -2.79 32.12 0.24
N ASN A 67 -3.34 31.37 1.22
CA ASN A 67 -4.02 31.93 2.39
C ASN A 67 -3.50 31.33 3.71
N PRO A 68 -2.25 31.60 4.13
CA PRO A 68 -1.74 31.11 5.42
C PRO A 68 -2.64 31.55 6.59
N PRO A 69 -2.88 30.71 7.62
CA PRO A 69 -2.17 29.45 7.92
C PRO A 69 -2.79 28.19 7.28
N ASP A 70 -3.67 28.33 6.28
CA ASP A 70 -4.29 27.17 5.62
C ASP A 70 -3.25 26.35 4.83
N ALA A 71 -3.20 25.05 5.10
CA ALA A 71 -2.32 24.08 4.48
C ALA A 71 -3.08 22.96 3.74
N SER A 72 -4.35 23.18 3.40
CA SER A 72 -5.21 22.15 2.77
C SER A 72 -4.57 21.55 1.51
N ASN A 73 -3.93 22.36 0.66
CA ASN A 73 -3.23 21.91 -0.54
C ASN A 73 -1.95 21.11 -0.27
N TYR A 74 -1.49 21.04 0.98
CA TYR A 74 -0.36 20.21 1.44
C TYR A 74 -0.83 18.95 2.17
N THR A 75 -2.14 18.73 2.26
CA THR A 75 -2.71 17.55 2.90
C THR A 75 -3.41 16.67 1.89
N PHE A 76 -3.34 15.36 2.12
CA PHE A 76 -4.05 14.36 1.34
C PHE A 76 -4.75 13.40 2.28
N THR A 77 -6.05 13.19 2.08
CA THR A 77 -6.85 12.25 2.88
C THR A 77 -7.05 10.96 2.09
N PHE A 78 -6.48 9.86 2.58
CA PHE A 78 -6.79 8.54 2.07
C PHE A 78 -8.16 8.10 2.58
N VAL A 79 -9.07 7.76 1.67
CA VAL A 79 -10.42 7.28 2.00
C VAL A 79 -10.47 5.77 1.78
N ASN A 80 -10.83 5.03 2.84
CA ASN A 80 -11.06 3.61 2.73
C ASN A 80 -12.38 3.36 2.00
N ASN A 81 -12.31 2.85 0.79
CA ASN A 81 -13.45 2.44 -0.03
C ASN A 81 -13.53 0.92 -0.23
N THR A 82 -12.95 0.15 0.71
CA THR A 82 -12.93 -1.32 0.64
C THR A 82 -14.34 -1.88 0.52
N VAL A 83 -14.51 -2.74 -0.48
CA VAL A 83 -15.73 -3.50 -0.69
C VAL A 83 -15.57 -4.86 -0.01
N LEU A 84 -16.66 -5.41 0.52
CA LEU A 84 -16.65 -6.74 1.11
C LEU A 84 -16.31 -7.83 0.07
N PRO A 85 -15.95 -9.06 0.52
CA PRO A 85 -15.75 -10.21 -0.37
C PRO A 85 -16.88 -10.37 -1.41
N PRO A 86 -16.57 -10.83 -2.64
CA PRO A 86 -15.37 -11.59 -3.02
C PRO A 86 -14.21 -10.74 -3.59
N THR A 87 -14.08 -9.46 -3.21
CA THR A 87 -12.90 -8.66 -3.61
C THR A 87 -11.71 -8.92 -2.68
N GLY A 88 -10.48 -8.83 -3.19
CA GLY A 88 -9.24 -8.92 -2.43
C GLY A 88 -8.86 -7.65 -1.66
N GLY A 89 -9.52 -6.51 -1.92
CA GLY A 89 -9.30 -5.26 -1.18
C GLY A 89 -9.31 -4.04 -2.08
N THR A 90 -8.79 -2.93 -1.56
CA THR A 90 -8.62 -1.67 -2.30
C THR A 90 -7.28 -1.00 -1.97
N ILE A 91 -6.83 -0.14 -2.86
CA ILE A 91 -5.65 0.69 -2.66
C ILE A 91 -5.96 2.12 -3.11
N ALA A 92 -5.59 3.10 -2.30
CA ALA A 92 -5.63 4.51 -2.65
C ALA A 92 -4.19 5.03 -2.76
N LEU A 93 -3.90 5.72 -3.86
CA LEU A 93 -2.58 6.32 -4.11
C LEU A 93 -2.69 7.84 -4.03
N ALA A 94 -1.66 8.47 -3.49
CA ALA A 94 -1.38 9.90 -3.60
C ALA A 94 -0.20 10.06 -4.56
N THR A 95 -0.47 10.56 -5.77
CA THR A 95 0.53 10.82 -6.82
C THR A 95 0.37 12.25 -7.34
N VAL A 96 1.23 12.67 -8.25
CA VAL A 96 1.09 13.98 -8.92
C VAL A 96 -0.25 14.16 -9.66
N ASP A 97 -0.95 13.07 -9.99
CA ASP A 97 -2.22 13.10 -10.72
C ASP A 97 -3.38 13.61 -9.86
N ASN A 98 -3.40 13.26 -8.57
CA ASN A 98 -4.48 13.62 -7.63
C ASN A 98 -4.00 14.44 -6.44
N PHE A 99 -2.70 14.65 -6.29
CA PHE A 99 -2.08 15.48 -5.27
C PHE A 99 -0.92 16.31 -5.85
N PRO A 100 -1.22 17.41 -6.58
CA PRO A 100 -0.20 18.19 -7.31
C PRO A 100 0.93 18.74 -6.45
N ALA A 101 0.74 18.89 -5.13
CA ALA A 101 1.81 19.28 -4.20
C ALA A 101 3.02 18.34 -4.22
N LEU A 102 2.87 17.10 -4.71
CA LEU A 102 3.96 16.15 -4.89
C LEU A 102 4.85 16.43 -6.10
N ILE A 103 4.48 17.34 -7.00
CA ILE A 103 5.33 17.72 -8.13
C ILE A 103 6.70 18.16 -7.59
N GLY A 104 7.78 17.64 -8.17
CA GLY A 104 9.15 18.02 -7.79
C GLY A 104 9.63 17.52 -6.42
N THR A 105 8.81 16.80 -5.64
CA THR A 105 9.24 16.25 -4.33
C THR A 105 9.88 14.87 -4.44
N LYS A 106 9.60 14.13 -5.53
CA LYS A 106 9.97 12.72 -5.72
C LYS A 106 9.38 11.80 -4.66
N VAL A 107 8.21 12.13 -4.12
CA VAL A 107 7.50 11.29 -3.16
C VAL A 107 6.11 11.00 -3.67
N ALA A 108 5.70 9.75 -3.56
CA ALA A 108 4.30 9.34 -3.58
C ALA A 108 4.03 8.42 -2.40
N SER A 109 2.75 8.17 -2.13
CA SER A 109 2.36 7.23 -1.08
C SER A 109 1.11 6.46 -1.47
N ALA A 110 0.93 5.28 -0.88
CA ALA A 110 -0.32 4.56 -0.94
C ALA A 110 -0.78 4.11 0.44
N VAL A 111 -2.08 3.90 0.57
CA VAL A 111 -2.68 3.12 1.65
C VAL A 111 -3.49 1.99 1.01
N GLY A 112 -3.19 0.77 1.41
CA GLY A 112 -3.91 -0.43 0.98
C GLY A 112 -4.70 -1.04 2.12
N TRP A 113 -5.91 -1.50 1.80
CA TRP A 113 -6.79 -2.24 2.69
C TRP A 113 -7.08 -3.58 2.04
N VAL A 114 -6.54 -4.65 2.62
CA VAL A 114 -6.55 -6.00 2.07
C VAL A 114 -7.57 -6.82 2.82
N ASN A 115 -8.57 -7.33 2.11
CA ASN A 115 -9.58 -8.20 2.70
C ASN A 115 -8.94 -9.51 3.20
N PRO A 116 -9.62 -10.24 4.11
CA PRO A 116 -9.26 -11.61 4.43
C PRO A 116 -8.99 -12.42 3.16
N CYS A 117 -7.88 -13.14 3.11
CA CYS A 117 -7.48 -13.95 1.94
C CYS A 117 -7.23 -13.17 0.64
N GLY A 118 -7.21 -11.84 0.66
CA GLY A 118 -7.03 -11.00 -0.51
C GLY A 118 -5.61 -11.02 -1.07
N LEU A 119 -5.51 -11.02 -2.40
CA LEU A 119 -4.25 -10.96 -3.14
C LEU A 119 -4.08 -9.60 -3.82
N ASN A 120 -3.04 -8.86 -3.42
CA ASN A 120 -2.43 -7.87 -4.29
C ASN A 120 -1.58 -8.61 -5.33
N THR A 121 -2.18 -8.84 -6.49
CA THR A 121 -1.62 -9.63 -7.60
C THR A 121 -0.20 -9.22 -7.97
N PRO A 122 0.63 -10.13 -8.53
CA PRO A 122 1.98 -9.80 -8.98
C PRO A 122 2.04 -8.55 -9.87
N HIS A 123 2.89 -7.60 -9.48
CA HIS A 123 3.08 -6.33 -10.17
C HIS A 123 4.50 -5.79 -9.95
N LEU A 124 4.81 -4.69 -10.65
CA LEU A 124 6.04 -3.91 -10.46
C LEU A 124 5.74 -2.40 -10.55
N HIS A 125 6.67 -1.62 -10.00
CA HIS A 125 6.70 -0.15 -10.11
C HIS A 125 7.84 0.25 -11.06
N PRO A 126 7.56 0.71 -12.30
CA PRO A 126 8.61 0.98 -13.28
C PRO A 126 9.47 2.21 -12.95
N ARG A 127 9.01 3.09 -12.06
CA ARG A 127 9.63 4.39 -11.80
C ARG A 127 10.00 4.65 -10.33
N ALA A 128 9.69 3.73 -9.41
CA ALA A 128 9.97 3.90 -7.99
C ALA A 128 10.33 2.58 -7.30
N ASN A 129 11.17 2.69 -6.28
CA ASN A 129 11.21 1.74 -5.18
C ASN A 129 9.94 1.91 -4.33
N GLU A 130 9.49 0.83 -3.70
CA GLU A 130 8.40 0.83 -2.74
C GLU A 130 8.89 0.37 -1.37
N LEU A 131 8.62 1.15 -0.32
CA LEU A 131 8.74 0.69 1.06
C LEU A 131 7.34 0.50 1.65
N LEU A 132 6.86 -0.74 1.67
CA LEU A 132 5.56 -1.10 2.24
C LEU A 132 5.72 -1.40 3.72
N THR A 133 4.81 -0.89 4.55
CA THR A 133 4.73 -1.15 5.98
C THR A 133 3.30 -1.53 6.37
N VAL A 134 3.12 -2.71 6.95
CA VAL A 134 1.82 -3.12 7.51
C VAL A 134 1.50 -2.26 8.72
N VAL A 135 0.31 -1.64 8.77
CA VAL A 135 -0.13 -0.83 9.91
C VAL A 135 -1.12 -1.58 10.80
N GLN A 136 -1.89 -2.50 10.24
CA GLN A 136 -2.80 -3.36 10.97
C GLN A 136 -2.93 -4.73 10.29
N GLY A 137 -2.90 -5.80 11.07
CA GLY A 137 -3.08 -7.16 10.60
C GLY A 137 -1.77 -7.82 10.19
N GLU A 138 -1.86 -8.74 9.23
CA GLU A 138 -0.73 -9.49 8.72
C GLU A 138 -0.81 -9.62 7.20
N LEU A 139 0.32 -9.44 6.52
CA LEU A 139 0.47 -9.75 5.10
C LEU A 139 1.70 -10.63 4.88
N ILE A 140 1.67 -11.48 3.87
CA ILE A 140 2.87 -12.05 3.27
C ILE A 140 3.25 -11.12 2.12
N GLY A 141 4.45 -10.54 2.17
CA GLY A 141 5.07 -9.91 1.00
C GLY A 141 5.99 -10.91 0.32
N GLY A 142 5.99 -10.94 -1.01
CA GLY A 142 6.89 -11.77 -1.82
C GLY A 142 7.55 -10.98 -2.94
N LEU A 143 8.78 -11.34 -3.27
CA LEU A 143 9.63 -10.65 -4.24
C LEU A 143 10.34 -11.68 -5.12
N ILE A 144 10.25 -11.51 -6.44
CA ILE A 144 10.94 -12.35 -7.42
C ILE A 144 12.37 -11.85 -7.57
N LEU A 145 13.34 -12.76 -7.44
CA LEU A 145 14.75 -12.40 -7.58
C LEU A 145 15.15 -12.34 -9.05
N GLU A 146 15.90 -11.30 -9.41
CA GLU A 146 16.57 -11.25 -10.70
C GLU A 146 17.57 -12.41 -10.83
N ALA A 147 17.66 -12.97 -12.03
CA ALA A 147 18.69 -13.93 -12.39
C ALA A 147 19.74 -13.25 -13.26
N ASN A 148 21.02 -13.42 -12.94
CA ASN A 148 22.09 -13.02 -13.85
C ASN A 148 22.07 -13.97 -15.06
N PRO A 149 21.84 -13.49 -16.30
CA PRO A 149 21.75 -14.35 -17.48
C PRO A 149 23.10 -14.97 -17.89
N GLY A 150 24.15 -14.85 -17.09
CA GLY A 150 25.44 -15.53 -17.33
C GLY A 150 26.21 -14.97 -18.53
N GLY A 151 25.87 -13.76 -18.99
CA GLY A 151 26.63 -13.03 -20.01
C GLY A 151 26.50 -13.53 -21.46
N ALA A 152 25.57 -14.43 -21.78
CA ALA A 152 25.39 -14.91 -23.16
C ALA A 152 24.10 -14.37 -23.79
N GLY A 153 24.25 -13.70 -24.93
CA GLY A 153 23.19 -13.05 -25.72
C GLY A 153 22.16 -13.98 -26.37
N ASN A 154 21.41 -14.71 -25.56
CA ASN A 154 20.11 -15.23 -25.98
C ASN A 154 19.06 -14.13 -25.74
N LEU A 155 18.36 -13.71 -26.80
CA LEU A 155 17.24 -12.77 -26.72
C LEU A 155 16.13 -13.25 -25.76
N ASN A 156 16.04 -14.57 -25.55
CA ASN A 156 15.05 -15.22 -24.69
C ASN A 156 15.62 -15.69 -23.33
N GLY A 157 16.85 -15.30 -22.98
CA GLY A 157 17.48 -15.65 -21.70
C GLY A 157 17.99 -17.10 -21.62
N MET A 158 18.37 -17.51 -20.41
CA MET A 158 18.84 -18.89 -20.14
C MET A 158 17.63 -19.83 -20.09
N ASN A 159 17.74 -21.07 -20.61
CA ASN A 159 16.70 -22.09 -20.40
C ASN A 159 16.48 -22.26 -18.88
N PRO A 160 15.31 -21.90 -18.32
CA PRO A 160 15.10 -22.05 -16.90
C PRO A 160 14.95 -23.55 -16.60
N THR A 161 15.96 -24.16 -16.00
CA THR A 161 15.91 -25.58 -15.57
C THR A 161 15.21 -25.75 -14.21
N GLY A 162 14.28 -24.86 -13.86
CA GLY A 162 13.60 -24.87 -12.57
C GLY A 162 12.89 -23.56 -12.24
N PRO A 163 12.23 -23.48 -11.06
CA PRO A 163 11.53 -22.28 -10.63
C PRO A 163 12.51 -21.11 -10.44
N ILE A 164 12.10 -19.92 -10.86
CA ILE A 164 12.82 -18.67 -10.57
C ILE A 164 12.83 -18.47 -9.04
N PRO A 165 13.98 -18.19 -8.41
CA PRO A 165 14.04 -17.93 -6.99
C PRO A 165 13.14 -16.76 -6.59
N GLN A 166 12.43 -16.92 -5.46
CA GLN A 166 11.70 -15.84 -4.81
C GLN A 166 12.02 -15.83 -3.31
N VAL A 167 11.87 -14.67 -2.69
CA VAL A 167 11.91 -14.51 -1.23
C VAL A 167 10.58 -13.98 -0.74
N ASN A 168 10.20 -14.35 0.48
CA ASN A 168 9.00 -13.83 1.12
C ASN A 168 9.22 -13.57 2.60
N ALA A 169 8.33 -12.77 3.18
CA ALA A 169 8.32 -12.49 4.61
C ALA A 169 6.89 -12.27 5.10
N THR A 170 6.61 -12.77 6.30
CA THR A 170 5.42 -12.39 7.08
C THR A 170 5.64 -10.99 7.68
N LEU A 171 4.75 -10.08 7.33
CA LEU A 171 4.72 -8.68 7.73
C LEU A 171 3.59 -8.49 8.75
N SER A 172 3.93 -8.47 10.04
CA SER A 172 3.03 -8.08 11.13
C SER A 172 2.95 -6.55 11.25
N ASN A 173 2.10 -6.04 12.15
CA ASN A 173 2.02 -4.61 12.47
C ASN A 173 3.40 -3.96 12.62
N PHE A 174 3.58 -2.84 11.91
CA PHE A 174 4.78 -2.00 11.85
C PHE A 174 6.03 -2.69 11.31
N ARG A 175 5.86 -3.79 10.58
CA ARG A 175 6.94 -4.43 9.82
C ARG A 175 6.91 -3.99 8.37
N SER A 176 8.08 -3.65 7.84
CA SER A 176 8.25 -3.17 6.48
C SER A 176 8.93 -4.19 5.57
N PHE A 177 8.69 -4.07 4.26
CA PHE A 177 9.40 -4.76 3.19
C PHE A 177 9.71 -3.75 2.09
N LEU A 178 10.99 -3.67 1.70
CA LEU A 178 11.46 -2.96 0.52
C LEU A 178 11.23 -3.79 -0.74
N PHE A 179 10.57 -3.22 -1.73
CA PHE A 179 10.49 -3.72 -3.10
C PHE A 179 11.27 -2.78 -4.02
N PRO A 180 12.44 -3.19 -4.53
CA PRO A 180 13.22 -2.38 -5.45
C PRO A 180 12.47 -2.03 -6.75
N GLN A 181 12.85 -0.89 -7.34
CA GLN A 181 12.26 -0.41 -8.59
C GLN A 181 12.35 -1.47 -9.69
N GLY A 182 11.22 -1.75 -10.34
CA GLY A 182 11.12 -2.71 -11.44
C GLY A 182 11.08 -4.18 -11.04
N GLU A 183 11.33 -4.53 -9.76
CA GLU A 183 11.24 -5.92 -9.32
C GLU A 183 9.79 -6.35 -9.12
N VAL A 184 9.47 -7.56 -9.62
CA VAL A 184 8.14 -8.14 -9.51
C VAL A 184 7.88 -8.60 -8.09
N HIS A 185 6.77 -8.17 -7.51
CA HIS A 185 6.39 -8.51 -6.14
C HIS A 185 4.87 -8.66 -6.00
N PHE A 186 4.45 -9.19 -4.86
CA PHE A 186 3.04 -9.36 -4.51
C PHE A 186 2.84 -9.23 -2.99
N GLN A 187 1.59 -9.01 -2.59
CA GLN A 187 1.19 -9.12 -1.19
C GLN A 187 -0.07 -9.96 -1.06
N PHE A 188 -0.14 -10.78 -0.02
CA PHE A 188 -1.27 -11.65 0.25
C PHE A 188 -1.65 -11.56 1.72
N ASN A 189 -2.94 -11.47 2.05
CA ASN A 189 -3.41 -11.59 3.42
C ASN A 189 -3.67 -13.07 3.76
N PRO A 190 -2.83 -13.75 4.57
CA PRO A 190 -2.99 -15.17 4.86
C PRO A 190 -4.05 -15.47 5.94
N THR A 191 -4.74 -14.45 6.43
CA THR A 191 -5.61 -14.52 7.60
C THR A 191 -7.09 -14.38 7.25
N CYS A 192 -7.93 -14.71 8.22
CA CYS A 192 -9.39 -14.52 8.13
C CYS A 192 -9.83 -13.11 8.56
N GLU A 193 -8.90 -12.23 8.90
CA GLU A 193 -9.15 -10.86 9.33
C GLU A 193 -8.60 -9.86 8.29
N PRO A 194 -9.19 -8.67 8.14
CA PRO A 194 -8.67 -7.66 7.23
C PRO A 194 -7.31 -7.12 7.70
N ALA A 195 -6.49 -6.71 6.74
CA ALA A 195 -5.20 -6.07 6.96
C ALA A 195 -5.13 -4.71 6.26
N SER A 196 -4.21 -3.85 6.69
CA SER A 196 -3.90 -2.61 5.99
C SER A 196 -2.43 -2.27 6.05
N PHE A 197 -1.96 -1.55 5.05
CA PHE A 197 -0.58 -1.12 4.92
C PHE A 197 -0.50 0.32 4.39
N THR A 198 0.64 0.94 4.61
CA THR A 198 1.07 2.14 3.89
C THR A 198 2.30 1.82 3.05
N ALA A 199 2.43 2.47 1.91
CA ALA A 199 3.61 2.39 1.07
C ALA A 199 4.15 3.79 0.80
N ALA A 200 5.48 3.92 0.79
CA ALA A 200 6.19 5.12 0.36
C ALA A 200 6.97 4.81 -0.92
N PHE A 201 6.97 5.77 -1.84
CA PHE A 201 7.66 5.67 -3.12
C PHE A 201 8.65 6.83 -3.27
N ASP A 202 9.82 6.56 -3.83
CA ASP A 202 10.85 7.57 -4.14
C ASP A 202 10.68 8.22 -5.53
N ASN A 203 9.46 8.15 -6.07
CA ASN A 203 9.01 8.91 -7.21
C ASN A 203 7.56 9.35 -7.00
N SER A 204 7.24 10.59 -7.38
CA SER A 204 5.89 11.14 -7.27
C SER A 204 4.90 10.57 -8.30
N ASP A 205 5.41 9.84 -9.29
CA ASP A 205 4.67 8.95 -10.19
C ASP A 205 5.39 7.58 -10.23
N PRO A 206 5.07 6.65 -9.32
CA PRO A 206 5.73 5.35 -9.26
C PRO A 206 5.43 4.45 -10.47
N GLY A 207 4.28 4.68 -11.14
CA GLY A 207 3.70 3.77 -12.12
C GLY A 207 3.32 2.42 -11.53
N ARG A 208 2.55 1.62 -12.27
CA ARG A 208 2.24 0.25 -11.87
C ARG A 208 1.93 -0.63 -13.08
N THR A 209 2.57 -1.78 -13.13
CA THR A 209 2.41 -2.76 -14.21
C THR A 209 1.98 -4.09 -13.61
N GLN A 210 0.79 -4.56 -13.99
CA GLN A 210 0.24 -5.84 -13.56
C GLN A 210 0.77 -6.96 -14.44
N ILE A 211 1.40 -7.99 -13.87
CA ILE A 211 2.13 -8.98 -14.68
C ILE A 211 1.18 -9.83 -15.53
N ALA A 212 0.25 -10.56 -14.89
CA ALA A 212 -0.67 -11.45 -15.62
C ALA A 212 -1.55 -10.69 -16.61
N ARG A 213 -2.17 -9.58 -16.17
CA ARG A 213 -3.02 -8.74 -17.02
C ARG A 213 -2.28 -8.23 -18.24
N ASN A 214 -1.07 -7.68 -18.07
CA ASN A 214 -0.35 -7.12 -19.21
C ASN A 214 0.15 -8.23 -20.13
N PHE A 215 0.62 -9.36 -19.59
CA PHE A 215 1.07 -10.48 -20.41
C PHE A 215 -0.04 -11.03 -21.31
N PHE A 216 -1.23 -11.30 -20.76
CA PHE A 216 -2.31 -11.90 -21.53
C PHE A 216 -3.16 -10.90 -22.32
N SER A 217 -3.24 -9.62 -21.91
CA SER A 217 -4.15 -8.65 -22.53
C SER A 217 -3.47 -7.56 -23.37
N ALA A 218 -2.15 -7.36 -23.28
CA ALA A 218 -1.47 -6.29 -24.02
C ALA A 218 -0.69 -6.76 -25.26
N PHE A 219 -0.37 -8.05 -25.36
CA PHE A 219 0.39 -8.61 -26.48
C PHE A 219 -0.52 -9.32 -27.50
N PRO A 220 -0.12 -9.34 -28.79
CA PRO A 220 -0.71 -10.22 -29.79
C PRO A 220 -0.64 -11.70 -29.38
N ASP A 221 -1.63 -12.49 -29.78
CA ASP A 221 -1.73 -13.91 -29.40
C ASP A 221 -0.52 -14.73 -29.82
N ASP A 222 0.04 -14.48 -31.01
CA ASP A 222 1.23 -15.15 -31.52
C ASP A 222 2.47 -14.89 -30.66
N VAL A 223 2.62 -13.68 -30.13
CA VAL A 223 3.67 -13.32 -29.17
C VAL A 223 3.48 -14.09 -27.86
N ILE A 224 2.25 -14.16 -27.34
CA ILE A 224 1.94 -14.90 -26.10
C ILE A 224 2.25 -16.38 -26.27
N ILE A 225 1.79 -16.98 -27.38
CA ILE A 225 2.00 -18.39 -27.71
C ILE A 225 3.49 -18.69 -27.82
N ALA A 226 4.24 -17.87 -28.55
CA ALA A 226 5.68 -18.04 -28.70
C ALA A 226 6.41 -17.92 -27.36
N ALA A 227 6.06 -16.93 -26.54
CA ALA A 227 6.65 -16.71 -25.22
C ALA A 227 6.31 -17.83 -24.22
N ALA A 228 5.15 -18.46 -24.37
CA ALA A 228 4.70 -19.59 -23.53
C ALA A 228 5.26 -20.95 -23.96
N GLY A 229 6.12 -21.00 -24.99
CA GLY A 229 6.78 -22.22 -25.46
C GLY A 229 6.24 -22.80 -26.76
N GLY A 230 5.28 -22.13 -27.42
CA GLY A 230 4.78 -22.50 -28.76
C GLY A 230 3.87 -23.73 -28.81
N ASP A 231 3.47 -24.28 -27.66
CA ASP A 231 2.61 -25.46 -27.58
C ASP A 231 1.13 -25.07 -27.63
N LEU A 232 0.55 -25.20 -28.83
CA LEU A 232 -0.87 -24.91 -29.07
C LEU A 232 -1.82 -25.91 -28.39
N GLU A 233 -1.35 -27.10 -27.99
CA GLU A 233 -2.16 -28.01 -27.18
C GLU A 233 -2.29 -27.53 -25.73
N LEU A 234 -1.35 -26.70 -25.26
CA LEU A 234 -1.34 -26.08 -23.94
C LEU A 234 -1.98 -24.69 -23.93
N LEU A 235 -1.65 -23.83 -24.90
CA LEU A 235 -2.13 -22.45 -24.95
C LEU A 235 -2.39 -22.01 -26.40
N ASP A 236 -3.65 -22.05 -26.82
CA ASP A 236 -4.12 -21.51 -28.11
C ASP A 236 -4.85 -20.16 -27.91
N ALA A 237 -5.24 -19.52 -29.01
CA ALA A 237 -5.98 -18.26 -28.99
C ALA A 237 -7.28 -18.34 -28.18
N THR A 238 -8.01 -19.46 -28.28
CA THR A 238 -9.25 -19.69 -27.54
C THR A 238 -9.02 -19.67 -26.02
N ARG A 239 -7.96 -20.35 -25.56
CA ARG A 239 -7.59 -20.37 -24.13
C ARG A 239 -7.07 -19.02 -23.65
N ILE A 240 -6.34 -18.29 -24.49
CA ILE A 240 -5.90 -16.92 -24.18
C ILE A 240 -7.12 -16.02 -23.96
N ASP A 241 -8.12 -16.07 -24.83
CA ASP A 241 -9.36 -15.30 -24.67
C ASP A 241 -10.12 -15.67 -23.40
N GLN A 242 -10.21 -16.96 -23.07
CA GLN A 242 -10.81 -17.41 -21.80
C GLN A 242 -10.07 -16.87 -20.57
N LEU A 243 -8.73 -16.77 -20.64
CA LEU A 243 -7.93 -16.19 -19.56
C LEU A 243 -8.16 -14.68 -19.44
N ARG A 244 -8.27 -13.94 -20.56
CA ARG A 244 -8.54 -12.50 -20.56
C ARG A 244 -9.82 -12.15 -19.81
N ASP A 245 -10.87 -12.97 -19.96
CA ASP A 245 -12.15 -12.78 -19.27
C ASP A 245 -12.09 -13.08 -17.77
N LYS A 246 -11.07 -13.83 -17.33
CA LYS A 246 -10.90 -14.28 -15.95
C LYS A 246 -9.83 -13.51 -15.18
N ILE A 247 -8.85 -12.90 -15.85
CA ILE A 247 -7.78 -12.13 -15.20
C ILE A 247 -8.35 -10.80 -14.69
N PRO A 248 -8.48 -10.63 -13.37
CA PRO A 248 -9.05 -9.42 -12.84
C PRO A 248 -8.05 -8.27 -12.82
N ALA A 249 -8.59 -7.06 -12.62
CA ALA A 249 -7.80 -5.92 -12.20
C ALA A 249 -7.20 -6.18 -10.80
N ALA A 250 -6.24 -5.34 -10.40
CA ALA A 250 -5.59 -5.44 -9.11
C ALA A 250 -6.58 -5.58 -7.94
N PHE A 251 -6.23 -6.43 -6.97
CA PHE A 251 -7.01 -6.69 -5.75
C PHE A 251 -8.39 -7.35 -5.94
N ALA A 252 -8.71 -8.02 -7.05
CA ALA A 252 -10.02 -8.68 -7.17
C ALA A 252 -10.05 -10.17 -6.81
N GLU A 253 -8.93 -10.78 -6.40
CA GLU A 253 -8.88 -12.21 -6.09
C GLU A 253 -8.74 -12.51 -4.61
N LEU A 254 -9.41 -13.56 -4.18
CA LEU A 254 -9.11 -14.27 -2.95
C LEU A 254 -8.27 -15.50 -3.29
N ILE A 255 -7.28 -15.81 -2.47
CA ILE A 255 -6.62 -17.11 -2.57
C ILE A 255 -7.61 -18.18 -2.08
N ASP A 256 -8.10 -19.02 -2.99
CA ASP A 256 -9.13 -20.04 -2.77
C ASP A 256 -8.89 -20.93 -1.55
N SER A 257 -7.64 -21.39 -1.36
CA SER A 257 -7.29 -22.25 -0.23
C SER A 257 -7.48 -21.53 1.11
N CYS A 258 -7.15 -20.24 1.16
CA CYS A 258 -7.40 -19.39 2.32
C CYS A 258 -8.89 -19.10 2.48
N ALA A 259 -9.57 -18.70 1.40
CA ALA A 259 -10.99 -18.36 1.44
C ALA A 259 -11.84 -19.53 1.96
N LYS A 260 -11.56 -20.75 1.48
CA LYS A 260 -12.18 -22.00 1.98
C LYS A 260 -11.93 -22.21 3.47
N LYS A 261 -10.68 -22.02 3.92
CA LYS A 261 -10.31 -22.10 5.35
C LYS A 261 -11.06 -21.08 6.21
N CYS A 262 -11.29 -19.87 5.68
CA CYS A 262 -11.94 -18.77 6.38
C CYS A 262 -13.46 -18.72 6.18
N GLY A 263 -14.06 -19.67 5.45
CA GLY A 263 -15.51 -19.69 5.18
C GLY A 263 -16.00 -18.55 4.29
N LEU A 264 -15.13 -17.98 3.45
CA LEU A 264 -15.46 -16.87 2.56
C LEU A 264 -16.01 -17.40 1.22
N PRO A 265 -16.93 -16.67 0.58
CA PRO A 265 -17.37 -17.00 -0.78
C PRO A 265 -16.17 -16.90 -1.73
N THR A 266 -15.92 -17.97 -2.48
CA THR A 266 -14.91 -18.02 -3.54
C THR A 266 -15.57 -17.71 -4.88
N GLY A 267 -14.85 -17.02 -5.77
CA GLY A 267 -15.33 -16.77 -7.13
C GLY A 267 -15.27 -18.06 -7.95
N SER A 268 -16.37 -18.44 -8.58
CA SER A 268 -16.45 -19.43 -9.66
C SER A 268 -16.27 -18.76 -11.03
#